data_AF-A0A957L8N1-F1
#
_entry.id   AF-A0A957L8N1-F1
#
_cell.length_a   1.000
_cell.length_b   1.000
_cell.length_c   1.000
_cell.angle_alpha   90.00
_cell.angle_beta   90.00
_cell.angle_gamma   90.00
#
_symmetry.space_group_name_H-M   'P 1'
#
loop_
_entity.id
_entity.type
_entity.pdbx_description
1 polymer ?
#
loop_
_entity_poly.entity_id
_entity_poly.type
_entity_poly.pdbx_seq_one_letter_code
_entity_poly.pdbx_strand_id
1 'polypeptide(L)'
;MTNSPNHFGWYLPYTIREYIEQTYYARINSQATLEKLVDDESFRTDPLSHIALASDRGIVHVRDVAQQLLAVLDAVNGVLIPARDHNRLDYFMKGYGVIIAYMHDIGIANFSSFGRIMHPEFASQQIFEPSFDPIIDTIWEENSGNIVWRLVRLANTGVLEQDPKIVLREMIAMSNCHSKVKVPVELLNNPQRLRQTMQETIGTPLQTLYHKHQARSIQKALAQAPLTEKLTLEQTWREAEMLWQESNAASKAVAELSPALGRFYNDLETESFRWLVSDQPDVQELVQDIIDTLRALRCADALRQRGSVLKTSGNYEIFIDQTTANAIYAMRKGDSKLFLIETSDPLSAGEANIASSELDQDGNLRVSFHRGAFQTPEIIQRAAQCVALVVNDIQADVIESFKRPLNETDNIKAWNEIRVLLEGVNDNVDFAGLVENNLKELNPELNTHVQTVPSMQTVSDLERKMYFDAPELDWDLEKRKAVLAKIEKSGHNISKIDLFKGFEHVRVVTLEGGKTLIEANTPASFVYIPLSEGLMIHPLGGYPPFAVKPWMPLGNTGVVRGADRNATVTTTQNMELLMIPKETFLRWWHKPFYLQEFIHQLRDLSSPNGSL
;
A
#
# COMPACT_ATOMS: atom_id res chain seq x y z
N MET A 1 -0.16 -14.63 8.95
CA MET A 1 1.01 -14.95 8.09
C MET A 1 0.95 -16.42 7.69
N THR A 2 0.13 -16.74 6.71
CA THR A 2 0.17 -18.02 6.01
C THR A 2 1.25 -17.91 4.94
N ASN A 3 2.21 -18.83 4.91
CA ASN A 3 3.11 -19.04 3.77
C ASN A 3 2.25 -19.36 2.53
N SER A 4 1.78 -18.32 1.83
CA SER A 4 1.36 -18.48 0.46
C SER A 4 2.61 -18.94 -0.32
N PRO A 5 2.54 -19.97 -1.17
CA PRO A 5 3.68 -20.36 -2.00
C PRO A 5 4.21 -19.10 -2.71
N ASN A 6 5.54 -18.90 -2.75
CA ASN A 6 6.14 -17.79 -3.48
C ASN A 6 5.80 -17.89 -4.98
N HIS A 7 4.63 -17.38 -5.38
CA HIS A 7 4.08 -17.51 -6.73
C HIS A 7 4.90 -16.77 -7.79
N PHE A 8 5.74 -15.81 -7.39
CA PHE A 8 6.62 -15.10 -8.32
C PHE A 8 7.77 -15.96 -8.88
N GLY A 9 8.05 -17.13 -8.30
CA GLY A 9 9.01 -18.09 -8.85
C GLY A 9 8.64 -18.62 -10.24
N TRP A 10 7.39 -18.46 -10.68
CA TRP A 10 6.95 -18.77 -12.03
C TRP A 10 7.38 -17.73 -13.07
N TYR A 11 7.66 -16.51 -12.63
CA TYR A 11 7.96 -15.37 -13.50
C TYR A 11 9.45 -15.07 -13.63
N LEU A 12 10.22 -15.39 -12.58
CA LEU A 12 11.66 -15.14 -12.55
C LEU A 12 12.41 -16.41 -12.09
N PRO A 13 13.26 -17.00 -12.95
CA PRO A 13 14.04 -18.20 -12.63
C PRO A 13 14.81 -18.06 -11.33
N TYR A 14 14.90 -19.15 -10.58
CA TYR A 14 15.60 -19.17 -9.28
C TYR A 14 17.06 -18.73 -9.40
N THR A 15 17.74 -19.14 -10.46
CA THR A 15 19.13 -18.77 -10.77
C THR A 15 19.32 -17.25 -10.89
N ILE A 16 18.42 -16.57 -11.59
CA ILE A 16 18.44 -15.11 -11.72
C ILE A 16 18.15 -14.46 -10.37
N ARG A 17 17.11 -14.91 -9.66
CA ARG A 17 16.74 -14.37 -8.35
C ARG A 17 17.90 -14.48 -7.37
N GLU A 18 18.49 -15.66 -7.26
CA GLU A 18 19.62 -15.91 -6.38
C GLU A 18 20.83 -15.04 -6.76
N TYR A 19 21.15 -14.91 -8.06
CA TYR A 19 22.25 -14.05 -8.50
C TYR A 19 22.03 -12.59 -8.08
N ILE A 20 20.85 -12.02 -8.33
CA ILE A 20 20.53 -10.63 -7.97
C ILE A 20 20.53 -10.46 -6.45
N GLU A 21 19.89 -11.37 -5.72
CA GLU A 21 19.82 -11.35 -4.27
C GLU A 21 21.21 -11.41 -3.63
N GLN A 22 22.10 -12.28 -4.09
CA GLN A 22 23.45 -12.39 -3.55
C GLN A 22 24.35 -11.21 -3.95
N THR A 23 24.21 -10.72 -5.18
CA THR A 23 25.09 -9.67 -5.72
C THR A 23 24.76 -8.29 -5.15
N TYR A 24 23.47 -7.97 -5.04
CA TYR A 24 23.02 -6.62 -4.68
C TYR A 24 22.38 -6.57 -3.30
N TYR A 25 21.38 -7.40 -3.02
CA TYR A 25 20.55 -7.25 -1.82
C TYR A 25 21.18 -7.83 -0.54
N ALA A 26 21.87 -8.97 -0.61
CA ALA A 26 22.55 -9.58 0.53
C ALA A 26 23.65 -8.65 1.08
N ARG A 27 24.28 -7.88 0.20
CA ARG A 27 25.24 -6.85 0.58
C ARG A 27 24.58 -5.78 1.46
N ILE A 28 23.40 -5.27 1.07
CA ILE A 28 22.62 -4.30 1.86
C ILE A 28 22.32 -4.88 3.25
N ASN A 29 21.79 -6.11 3.29
CA ASN A 29 21.47 -6.77 4.55
C ASN A 29 22.71 -6.92 5.46
N SER A 30 23.84 -7.37 4.91
CA SER A 30 25.07 -7.53 5.69
C SER A 30 25.64 -6.20 6.22
N GLN A 31 25.55 -5.12 5.43
CA GLN A 31 26.06 -3.79 5.80
C GLN A 31 25.15 -3.07 6.80
N ALA A 32 23.86 -3.40 6.84
CA ALA A 32 22.90 -2.85 7.79
C ALA A 32 22.96 -3.48 9.19
N THR A 33 23.81 -4.50 9.41
CA THR A 33 23.98 -5.15 10.72
C THR A 33 24.75 -4.27 11.71
N LEU A 34 24.42 -4.34 13.00
CA LEU A 34 24.98 -3.46 14.02
C LEU A 34 26.46 -3.82 14.24
N GLU A 35 26.86 -5.06 13.95
CA GLU A 35 28.25 -5.49 13.86
C GLU A 35 29.07 -4.67 12.88
N LYS A 36 28.47 -4.23 11.77
CA LYS A 36 29.12 -3.38 10.77
C LYS A 36 28.97 -1.89 11.10
N LEU A 37 27.78 -1.49 11.54
CA LEU A 37 27.49 -0.07 11.78
C LEU A 37 28.27 0.55 12.93
N VAL A 38 28.69 -0.25 13.93
CA VAL A 38 29.52 0.29 15.03
C VAL A 38 30.87 0.83 14.55
N ASP A 39 31.36 0.35 13.41
CA ASP A 39 32.62 0.80 12.82
C ASP A 39 32.41 1.94 11.80
N ASP A 40 31.15 2.23 11.43
CA ASP A 40 30.80 3.31 10.52
C ASP A 40 30.80 4.66 11.26
N GLU A 41 31.60 5.61 10.79
CA GLU A 41 31.69 6.94 11.39
C GLU A 41 30.39 7.73 11.25
N SER A 42 29.72 7.65 10.10
CA SER A 42 28.49 8.38 9.86
C SER A 42 27.34 7.87 10.74
N PHE A 43 27.27 6.55 10.96
CA PHE A 43 26.32 5.97 11.90
C PHE A 43 26.60 6.36 13.36
N ARG A 44 27.87 6.43 13.77
CA ARG A 44 28.23 6.85 15.14
C ARG A 44 27.93 8.33 15.41
N THR A 45 28.03 9.18 14.39
CA THR A 45 27.76 10.62 14.52
C THR A 45 26.27 10.92 14.49
N ASP A 46 25.52 10.31 13.57
CA ASP A 46 24.07 10.52 13.45
C ASP A 46 23.36 9.24 12.99
N PRO A 47 23.03 8.34 13.93
CA PRO A 47 22.43 7.05 13.58
C PRO A 47 21.02 7.22 12.98
N LEU A 48 20.28 8.27 13.36
CA LEU A 48 18.91 8.49 12.93
C LEU A 48 18.82 8.95 11.47
N SER A 49 19.81 9.70 10.99
CA SER A 49 19.91 10.09 9.57
C SER A 49 20.60 9.02 8.71
N HIS A 50 21.17 7.98 9.32
CA HIS A 50 21.93 6.96 8.61
C HIS A 50 21.03 6.05 7.77
N ILE A 51 21.51 5.66 6.58
CA ILE A 51 20.77 4.81 5.64
C ILE A 51 20.35 3.46 6.26
N ALA A 52 21.08 2.95 7.24
CA ALA A 52 20.78 1.66 7.85
C ALA A 52 19.48 1.60 8.67
N LEU A 53 19.04 2.73 9.25
CA LEU A 53 17.74 2.81 9.92
C LEU A 53 16.62 3.14 8.93
N ALA A 54 16.96 3.85 7.84
CA ALA A 54 16.01 4.27 6.81
C ALA A 54 15.91 3.32 5.60
N SER A 55 16.58 2.16 5.61
CA SER A 55 16.56 1.19 4.51
C SER A 55 15.85 -0.09 4.92
N ASP A 56 14.67 -0.28 4.36
CA ASP A 56 13.98 -1.57 4.26
C ASP A 56 14.38 -2.36 3.01
N ARG A 57 15.14 -1.75 2.10
CA ARG A 57 15.46 -2.18 0.71
C ARG A 57 16.34 -3.43 0.54
N GLY A 58 16.32 -4.37 1.48
CA GLY A 58 17.00 -5.67 1.41
C GLY A 58 16.19 -6.76 0.70
N ILE A 59 16.62 -8.03 0.84
CA ILE A 59 15.99 -9.18 0.17
C ILE A 59 14.50 -9.33 0.49
N VAL A 60 14.11 -9.08 1.75
CA VAL A 60 12.71 -9.22 2.18
C VAL A 60 11.82 -8.21 1.47
N HIS A 61 12.27 -6.96 1.38
CA HIS A 61 11.54 -5.89 0.71
C HIS A 61 11.32 -6.18 -0.77
N VAL A 62 12.37 -6.54 -1.51
CA VAL A 62 12.22 -6.78 -2.96
C VAL A 62 11.25 -7.94 -3.26
N ARG A 63 11.25 -8.98 -2.41
CA ARG A 63 10.29 -10.09 -2.50
C ARG A 63 8.87 -9.65 -2.18
N ASP A 64 8.71 -8.81 -1.16
CA ASP A 64 7.41 -8.26 -0.78
C ASP A 64 6.85 -7.35 -1.89
N VAL A 65 7.66 -6.44 -2.45
CA VAL A 65 7.26 -5.60 -3.60
C VAL A 65 6.86 -6.46 -4.79
N ALA A 66 7.62 -7.51 -5.11
CA ALA A 66 7.26 -8.42 -6.20
C ALA A 66 5.93 -9.14 -5.94
N GLN A 67 5.63 -9.52 -4.68
CA GLN A 67 4.35 -10.12 -4.31
C GLN A 67 3.21 -9.11 -4.38
N GLN A 68 3.40 -7.90 -3.85
CA GLN A 68 2.40 -6.83 -3.88
C GLN A 68 2.08 -6.43 -5.30
N LEU A 69 3.06 -6.43 -6.20
CA LEU A 69 2.84 -6.13 -7.62
C LEU A 69 1.85 -7.09 -8.28
N LEU A 70 1.92 -8.38 -7.95
CA LEU A 70 0.94 -9.34 -8.48
C LEU A 70 -0.47 -9.02 -7.98
N ALA A 71 -0.61 -8.73 -6.68
CA ALA A 71 -1.89 -8.35 -6.08
C ALA A 71 -2.44 -7.04 -6.65
N VAL A 72 -1.57 -6.04 -6.86
CA VAL A 72 -1.95 -4.76 -7.48
C VAL A 72 -2.43 -5.01 -8.91
N LEU A 73 -1.67 -5.74 -9.73
CA LEU A 73 -2.07 -6.03 -11.12
C LEU A 73 -3.44 -6.73 -11.19
N ASP A 74 -3.72 -7.65 -10.27
CA ASP A 74 -5.02 -8.30 -10.17
C ASP A 74 -6.13 -7.32 -9.77
N ALA A 75 -5.88 -6.42 -8.81
CA ALA A 75 -6.86 -5.44 -8.35
C ALA A 75 -7.16 -4.34 -9.38
N VAL A 76 -6.17 -3.94 -10.18
CA VAL A 76 -6.33 -2.80 -11.10
C VAL A 76 -6.83 -3.18 -12.49
N ASN A 77 -6.68 -4.44 -12.90
CA ASN A 77 -7.05 -4.89 -14.23
C ASN A 77 -8.57 -4.83 -14.47
N GLY A 78 -9.00 -4.01 -15.43
CA GLY A 78 -10.41 -3.74 -15.69
C GLY A 78 -11.04 -2.75 -14.71
N VAL A 79 -10.27 -2.21 -13.76
CA VAL A 79 -10.72 -1.25 -12.75
C VAL A 79 -10.01 0.09 -12.94
N LEU A 80 -8.69 0.15 -12.72
CA LEU A 80 -7.87 1.36 -12.91
C LEU A 80 -7.07 1.34 -14.22
N ILE A 81 -6.85 0.15 -14.79
CA ILE A 81 -6.30 -0.04 -16.13
C ILE A 81 -7.30 -0.77 -17.02
N PRO A 82 -7.30 -0.57 -18.35
CA PRO A 82 -8.25 -1.27 -19.20
C PRO A 82 -8.01 -2.78 -19.12
N ALA A 83 -9.07 -3.58 -19.20
CA ALA A 83 -8.98 -5.02 -19.05
C ALA A 83 -7.99 -5.62 -20.06
N ARG A 84 -7.17 -6.55 -19.57
CA ARG A 84 -6.16 -7.31 -20.32
C ARG A 84 -6.57 -8.77 -20.36
N ASP A 85 -6.33 -9.42 -21.50
CA ASP A 85 -6.51 -10.86 -21.59
C ASP A 85 -5.47 -11.62 -20.76
N HIS A 86 -5.70 -12.92 -20.59
CA HIS A 86 -4.82 -13.81 -19.83
C HIS A 86 -3.36 -13.78 -20.30
N ASN A 87 -3.10 -13.66 -21.60
CA ASN A 87 -1.72 -13.64 -22.11
C ASN A 87 -0.99 -12.34 -21.74
N ARG A 88 -1.70 -11.22 -21.81
CA ARG A 88 -1.15 -9.90 -21.47
C ARG A 88 -0.98 -9.74 -19.97
N LEU A 89 -1.99 -10.07 -19.17
CA LEU A 89 -1.93 -9.92 -17.71
C LEU A 89 -1.05 -10.99 -17.06
N ASP A 90 -1.44 -12.25 -17.18
CA ASP A 90 -0.92 -13.32 -16.35
C ASP A 90 0.47 -13.77 -16.76
N TYR A 91 0.83 -13.67 -18.04
CA TYR A 91 2.20 -13.96 -18.47
C TYR A 91 3.03 -12.69 -18.59
N PHE A 92 2.67 -11.78 -19.48
CA PHE A 92 3.54 -10.65 -19.83
C PHE A 92 3.67 -9.62 -18.69
N MET A 93 2.57 -9.03 -18.23
CA MET A 93 2.62 -7.91 -17.27
C MET A 93 3.11 -8.37 -15.89
N LYS A 94 2.63 -9.51 -15.38
CA LYS A 94 3.13 -10.11 -14.13
C LYS A 94 4.60 -10.54 -14.28
N GLY A 95 4.96 -11.13 -15.41
CA GLY A 95 6.32 -11.51 -15.76
C GLY A 95 7.32 -10.36 -15.75
N TYR A 96 7.05 -9.36 -16.59
CA TYR A 96 7.83 -8.13 -16.68
C TYR A 96 7.86 -7.41 -15.34
N GLY A 97 6.71 -7.33 -14.67
CA GLY A 97 6.56 -6.73 -13.35
C GLY A 97 7.52 -7.32 -12.30
N VAL A 98 7.54 -8.65 -12.15
CA VAL A 98 8.43 -9.30 -11.18
C VAL A 98 9.89 -9.07 -11.52
N ILE A 99 10.27 -9.07 -12.80
CA ILE A 99 11.63 -8.74 -13.23
C ILE A 99 12.00 -7.33 -12.78
N ILE A 100 11.20 -6.31 -13.11
CA ILE A 100 11.53 -4.92 -12.74
C ILE A 100 11.48 -4.70 -11.23
N ALA A 101 10.60 -5.38 -10.50
CA ALA A 101 10.58 -5.36 -9.03
C ALA A 101 11.93 -5.85 -8.48
N TYR A 102 12.54 -6.89 -9.06
CA TYR A 102 13.87 -7.34 -8.67
C TYR A 102 15.03 -6.43 -9.08
N MET A 103 14.80 -5.47 -9.98
CA MET A 103 15.85 -4.57 -10.46
C MET A 103 15.79 -3.18 -9.85
N HIS A 104 14.62 -2.71 -9.41
CA HIS A 104 14.37 -1.29 -9.15
C HIS A 104 15.30 -0.66 -8.10
N ASP A 105 15.78 -1.46 -7.16
CA ASP A 105 16.52 -1.02 -5.98
C ASP A 105 17.97 -1.50 -5.90
N ILE A 106 18.49 -2.16 -6.94
CA ILE A 106 19.85 -2.74 -6.91
C ILE A 106 20.94 -1.69 -6.64
N GLY A 107 20.69 -0.41 -6.93
CA GLY A 107 21.62 0.68 -6.65
C GLY A 107 21.83 1.01 -5.18
N ILE A 108 20.96 0.54 -4.29
CA ILE A 108 21.15 0.66 -2.83
C ILE A 108 22.34 -0.17 -2.35
N ALA A 109 22.85 -1.10 -3.18
CA ALA A 109 24.12 -1.79 -2.92
C ALA A 109 25.30 -0.82 -2.71
N ASN A 110 25.22 0.42 -3.22
CA ASN A 110 26.01 1.53 -2.71
C ASN A 110 25.35 2.09 -1.44
N PHE A 111 25.77 1.58 -0.28
CA PHE A 111 25.18 1.89 1.03
C PHE A 111 25.67 3.25 1.57
N SER A 112 25.30 4.32 0.88
CA SER A 112 25.64 5.70 1.22
C SER A 112 24.49 6.64 0.87
N SER A 113 24.53 7.89 1.34
CA SER A 113 23.55 8.92 0.96
C SER A 113 23.49 9.15 -0.57
N PHE A 114 24.64 9.06 -1.25
CA PHE A 114 24.71 9.12 -2.71
C PHE A 114 23.95 7.95 -3.35
N GLY A 115 24.24 6.72 -2.92
CA GLY A 115 23.56 5.53 -3.45
C GLY A 115 22.06 5.55 -3.18
N ARG A 116 21.62 6.03 -2.01
CA ARG A 116 20.19 6.25 -1.72
C ARG A 116 19.52 7.22 -2.70
N ILE A 117 20.19 8.29 -3.11
CA ILE A 117 19.61 9.28 -4.03
C ILE A 117 19.64 8.81 -5.49
N MET A 118 20.65 8.01 -5.85
CA MET A 118 20.94 7.60 -7.22
C MET A 118 20.57 6.16 -7.55
N HIS A 119 19.98 5.40 -6.61
CA HIS A 119 19.63 3.99 -6.83
C HIS A 119 18.73 3.75 -8.06
N PRO A 120 17.72 4.60 -8.39
CA PRO A 120 16.87 4.34 -9.55
C PRO A 120 17.65 4.45 -10.86
N GLU A 121 18.47 5.50 -11.00
CA GLU A 121 19.29 5.70 -12.20
C GLU A 121 20.42 4.69 -12.31
N PHE A 122 21.05 4.32 -11.18
CA PHE A 122 22.02 3.23 -11.15
C PHE A 122 21.39 1.94 -11.67
N ALA A 123 20.19 1.59 -11.19
CA ALA A 123 19.50 0.39 -11.62
C ALA A 123 19.27 0.37 -13.14
N SER A 124 18.98 1.53 -13.74
CA SER A 124 18.79 1.67 -15.19
C SER A 124 20.10 1.53 -15.98
N GLN A 125 21.19 2.13 -15.48
CA GLN A 125 22.51 2.09 -16.12
C GLN A 125 23.14 0.69 -16.05
N GLN A 126 23.01 0.02 -14.90
CA GLN A 126 23.63 -1.27 -14.63
C GLN A 126 23.22 -2.38 -15.63
N ILE A 127 22.05 -2.25 -16.25
CA ILE A 127 21.50 -3.22 -17.22
C ILE A 127 22.30 -3.29 -18.53
N PHE A 128 23.05 -2.22 -18.84
CA PHE A 128 23.93 -2.17 -20.01
C PHE A 128 25.36 -2.64 -19.72
N GLU A 129 25.70 -2.86 -18.44
CA GLU A 129 27.02 -3.35 -18.06
C GLU A 129 27.21 -4.82 -18.45
N PRO A 130 28.44 -5.26 -18.79
CA PRO A 130 28.72 -6.66 -19.12
C PRO A 130 28.30 -7.65 -18.03
N SER A 131 28.37 -7.22 -16.76
CA SER A 131 27.94 -8.04 -15.62
C SER A 131 26.45 -8.42 -15.62
N PHE A 132 25.63 -7.73 -16.44
CA PHE A 132 24.20 -7.98 -16.57
C PHE A 132 23.85 -8.88 -17.75
N ASP A 133 24.79 -9.16 -18.66
CA ASP A 133 24.54 -10.01 -19.83
C ASP A 133 24.00 -11.39 -19.47
N PRO A 134 24.53 -12.11 -18.44
CA PRO A 134 23.98 -13.41 -18.06
C PRO A 134 22.52 -13.36 -17.62
N ILE A 135 22.07 -12.26 -16.99
CA ILE A 135 20.67 -12.08 -16.60
C ILE A 135 19.80 -11.93 -17.86
N ILE A 136 20.22 -11.05 -18.78
CA ILE A 136 19.48 -10.82 -20.03
C ILE A 136 19.43 -12.08 -20.89
N ASP A 137 20.53 -12.82 -20.98
CA ASP A 137 20.62 -14.07 -21.72
C ASP A 137 19.71 -15.13 -21.10
N THR A 138 19.68 -15.26 -19.78
CA THR A 138 18.78 -16.22 -19.10
C THR A 138 17.31 -15.85 -19.29
N ILE A 139 16.94 -14.57 -19.16
CA ILE A 139 15.57 -14.11 -19.48
C ILE A 139 15.21 -14.43 -20.94
N TRP A 140 16.17 -14.23 -21.85
CA TRP A 140 16.01 -14.48 -23.27
C TRP A 140 15.79 -15.96 -23.59
N GLU A 141 16.64 -16.83 -23.04
CA GLU A 141 16.63 -18.27 -23.31
C GLU A 141 15.46 -18.99 -22.66
N GLU A 142 15.10 -18.62 -21.43
CA GLU A 142 13.99 -19.25 -20.70
C GLU A 142 12.62 -18.65 -21.04
N ASN A 143 12.58 -17.57 -21.84
CA ASN A 143 11.36 -16.82 -22.15
C ASN A 143 10.59 -16.43 -20.87
N SER A 144 11.32 -15.92 -19.87
CA SER A 144 10.77 -15.55 -18.56
C SER A 144 9.59 -14.60 -18.70
N GLY A 145 8.43 -14.95 -18.12
CA GLY A 145 7.23 -14.14 -18.23
C GLY A 145 6.65 -14.01 -19.65
N ASN A 146 7.02 -14.90 -20.57
CA ASN A 146 6.62 -14.85 -21.98
C ASN A 146 7.01 -13.55 -22.73
N ILE A 147 7.97 -12.79 -22.19
CA ILE A 147 8.38 -11.47 -22.73
C ILE A 147 9.03 -11.64 -24.09
N VAL A 148 9.96 -12.60 -24.21
CA VAL A 148 10.77 -12.82 -25.40
C VAL A 148 9.90 -13.22 -26.58
N TRP A 149 8.95 -14.14 -26.35
CA TRP A 149 8.04 -14.57 -27.40
C TRP A 149 7.19 -13.40 -27.93
N ARG A 150 6.72 -12.49 -27.07
CA ARG A 150 5.99 -11.30 -27.50
C ARG A 150 6.87 -10.40 -28.37
N LEU A 151 8.10 -10.11 -27.94
CA LEU A 151 9.03 -9.25 -28.67
C LEU A 151 9.44 -9.87 -30.03
N VAL A 152 9.79 -11.15 -30.04
CA VAL A 152 10.13 -11.89 -31.27
C VAL A 152 8.93 -11.96 -32.22
N ARG A 153 7.71 -12.13 -31.73
CA ARG A 153 6.51 -12.10 -32.56
C ARG A 153 6.35 -10.74 -33.26
N LEU A 154 6.51 -9.64 -32.53
CA LEU A 154 6.44 -8.28 -33.11
C LEU A 154 7.56 -8.01 -34.11
N ALA A 155 8.76 -8.52 -33.86
CA ALA A 155 9.88 -8.41 -34.81
C ALA A 155 9.62 -9.25 -36.08
N ASN A 156 9.12 -10.48 -35.93
CA ASN A 156 8.82 -11.38 -37.04
C ASN A 156 7.67 -10.89 -37.94
N THR A 157 6.71 -10.14 -37.39
CA THR A 157 5.67 -9.46 -38.18
C THR A 157 6.15 -8.16 -38.80
N GLY A 158 7.39 -7.73 -38.51
CA GLY A 158 8.00 -6.51 -39.05
C GLY A 158 7.50 -5.22 -38.41
N VAL A 159 6.73 -5.29 -37.31
CA VAL A 159 6.20 -4.09 -36.63
C VAL A 159 7.16 -3.54 -35.58
N LEU A 160 8.05 -4.37 -35.04
CA LEU A 160 9.14 -3.93 -34.17
C LEU A 160 10.43 -3.80 -34.98
N GLU A 161 10.84 -2.56 -35.24
CA GLU A 161 12.01 -2.26 -36.08
C GLU A 161 13.36 -2.50 -35.38
N GLN A 162 13.38 -2.42 -34.04
CA GLN A 162 14.58 -2.63 -33.23
C GLN A 162 14.80 -4.11 -32.95
N ASP A 163 16.07 -4.50 -32.71
CA ASP A 163 16.39 -5.85 -32.23
C ASP A 163 15.61 -6.12 -30.93
N PRO A 164 14.76 -7.17 -30.89
CA PRO A 164 13.95 -7.47 -29.72
C PRO A 164 14.78 -7.73 -28.46
N LYS A 165 16.04 -8.15 -28.54
CA LYS A 165 16.91 -8.33 -27.37
C LYS A 165 17.42 -6.99 -26.81
N ILE A 166 17.61 -5.99 -27.67
CA ILE A 166 17.89 -4.60 -27.24
C ILE A 166 16.64 -4.01 -26.59
N VAL A 167 15.46 -4.22 -27.18
CA VAL A 167 14.18 -3.77 -26.61
C VAL A 167 13.95 -4.38 -25.22
N LEU A 168 14.27 -5.66 -25.01
CA LEU A 168 14.22 -6.28 -23.69
C LEU A 168 15.11 -5.54 -22.66
N ARG A 169 16.34 -5.18 -23.04
CA ARG A 169 17.24 -4.42 -22.14
C ARG A 169 16.67 -3.05 -21.81
N GLU A 170 16.18 -2.34 -22.82
CA GLU A 170 15.52 -1.04 -22.66
C GLU A 170 14.31 -1.14 -21.73
N MET A 171 13.45 -2.15 -21.90
CA MET A 171 12.30 -2.39 -21.04
C MET A 171 12.71 -2.57 -19.57
N ILE A 172 13.74 -3.38 -19.29
CA ILE A 172 14.23 -3.59 -17.92
C ILE A 172 14.89 -2.31 -17.39
N ALA A 173 15.54 -1.53 -18.27
CA ALA A 173 16.17 -0.25 -17.92
C ALA A 173 15.18 0.83 -17.49
N MET A 174 13.87 0.64 -17.73
CA MET A 174 12.82 1.48 -17.15
C MET A 174 12.60 1.23 -15.65
N SER A 175 13.49 0.49 -14.97
CA SER A 175 13.45 0.27 -13.52
C SER A 175 13.48 1.58 -12.71
N ASN A 176 14.09 2.67 -13.20
CA ASN A 176 14.01 3.99 -12.57
C ASN A 176 12.57 4.56 -12.48
N CYS A 177 11.66 4.06 -13.31
CA CYS A 177 10.30 4.55 -13.40
C CYS A 177 9.47 4.14 -12.17
N HIS A 178 9.99 3.38 -11.22
CA HIS A 178 9.35 3.23 -9.91
C HIS A 178 9.41 4.53 -9.07
N SER A 179 10.32 5.47 -9.34
CA SER A 179 10.48 6.66 -8.53
C SER A 179 9.58 7.82 -8.99
N LYS A 180 8.57 8.20 -8.19
CA LYS A 180 7.72 9.37 -8.45
C LYS A 180 8.48 10.68 -8.54
N VAL A 181 9.61 10.79 -7.83
CA VAL A 181 10.45 12.01 -7.81
C VAL A 181 11.24 12.15 -9.11
N LYS A 182 11.77 11.04 -9.64
CA LYS A 182 12.62 11.05 -10.85
C LYS A 182 11.78 11.05 -12.11
N VAL A 183 10.70 10.26 -12.12
CA VAL A 183 9.79 10.11 -13.25
C VAL A 183 8.38 10.41 -12.73
N PRO A 184 7.92 11.67 -12.63
CA PRO A 184 6.54 11.95 -12.23
C PRO A 184 5.53 11.37 -13.25
N VAL A 185 4.27 11.21 -12.84
CA VAL A 185 3.26 10.51 -13.66
C VAL A 185 3.03 11.18 -15.02
N GLU A 186 3.21 12.50 -15.12
CA GLU A 186 3.13 13.25 -16.36
C GLU A 186 4.18 12.82 -17.39
N LEU A 187 5.35 12.36 -16.94
CA LEU A 187 6.36 11.77 -17.82
C LEU A 187 5.95 10.36 -18.25
N LEU A 188 5.41 9.54 -17.36
CA LEU A 188 4.86 8.22 -17.74
C LEU A 188 3.73 8.33 -18.77
N ASN A 189 2.91 9.38 -18.66
CA ASN A 189 1.82 9.65 -19.62
C ASN A 189 2.29 10.17 -20.98
N ASN A 190 3.59 10.46 -21.15
CA ASN A 190 4.14 11.05 -22.37
C ASN A 190 5.31 10.21 -22.88
N PRO A 191 5.07 9.21 -23.76
CA PRO A 191 6.11 8.30 -24.24
C PRO A 191 7.31 9.00 -24.90
N GLN A 192 7.09 10.13 -25.58
CA GLN A 192 8.16 10.93 -26.17
C GLN A 192 9.09 11.54 -25.10
N ARG A 193 8.52 12.17 -24.06
CA ARG A 193 9.30 12.72 -22.95
C ARG A 193 9.91 11.62 -22.07
N LEU A 194 9.21 10.50 -21.93
CA LEU A 194 9.71 9.32 -21.24
C LEU A 194 10.96 8.78 -21.93
N ARG A 195 10.92 8.61 -23.26
CA ARG A 195 12.07 8.25 -24.09
C ARG A 195 13.27 9.16 -23.83
N GLN A 196 13.07 10.48 -23.91
CA GLN A 196 14.13 11.46 -23.65
C GLN A 196 14.70 11.34 -22.22
N THR A 197 13.84 11.10 -21.24
CA THR A 197 14.24 10.91 -19.84
C THR A 197 15.06 9.64 -19.65
N MET A 198 14.68 8.55 -20.32
CA MET A 198 15.43 7.29 -20.29
C MET A 198 16.79 7.43 -20.98
N GLN A 199 16.84 8.09 -22.13
CA GLN A 199 18.08 8.42 -22.85
C GLN A 199 19.04 9.23 -21.98
N GLU A 200 18.54 10.31 -21.36
CA GLU A 200 19.34 11.11 -20.44
C GLU A 200 19.82 10.28 -19.25
N THR A 201 18.96 9.42 -18.69
CA THR A 201 19.30 8.58 -17.54
C THR A 201 20.45 7.64 -17.85
N ILE A 202 20.39 6.91 -18.98
CA ILE A 202 21.43 5.92 -19.29
C ILE A 202 22.68 6.56 -19.89
N GLY A 203 22.54 7.67 -20.62
CA GLY A 203 23.63 8.36 -21.29
C GLY A 203 24.43 9.33 -20.42
N THR A 204 23.95 9.68 -19.23
CA THR A 204 24.60 10.66 -18.35
C THR A 204 25.27 9.99 -17.15
N PRO A 205 26.54 10.30 -16.82
CA PRO A 205 27.19 9.77 -15.62
C PRO A 205 26.40 10.05 -14.34
N LEU A 206 26.35 9.09 -13.42
CA LEU A 206 25.59 9.20 -12.16
C LEU A 206 25.98 10.44 -11.34
N GLN A 207 27.25 10.82 -11.31
CA GLN A 207 27.70 12.00 -10.57
C GLN A 207 27.10 13.30 -11.14
N THR A 208 27.00 13.40 -12.46
CA THR A 208 26.39 14.56 -13.13
C THR A 208 24.89 14.62 -12.85
N LEU A 209 24.20 13.47 -12.89
CA LEU A 209 22.80 13.36 -12.51
C LEU A 209 22.60 13.73 -11.03
N TYR A 210 23.49 13.30 -10.14
CA TYR A 210 23.45 13.64 -8.72
C TYR A 210 23.51 15.15 -8.48
N HIS A 211 24.48 15.85 -9.09
CA HIS A 211 24.56 17.32 -8.98
C HIS A 211 23.33 18.01 -9.55
N LYS A 212 22.79 17.52 -10.68
CA LYS A 212 21.54 18.01 -11.27
C LYS A 212 20.37 17.90 -10.29
N HIS A 213 20.26 16.76 -9.59
CA HIS A 213 19.21 16.54 -8.60
C HIS A 213 19.38 17.41 -7.37
N GLN A 214 20.60 17.59 -6.87
CA GLN A 214 20.88 18.50 -5.76
C GLN A 214 20.47 19.93 -6.11
N ALA A 215 20.89 20.44 -7.27
CA ALA A 215 20.54 21.78 -7.73
C ALA A 215 19.01 21.97 -7.83
N ARG A 216 18.30 21.00 -8.41
CA ARG A 216 16.83 21.04 -8.51
C ARG A 216 16.13 20.97 -7.15
N SER A 217 16.63 20.13 -6.23
CA SER A 217 16.06 20.00 -4.88
C SER A 217 16.20 21.31 -4.10
N ILE A 218 17.37 21.94 -4.15
CA ILE A 218 17.61 23.23 -3.49
C ILE A 218 16.78 24.33 -4.15
N GLN A 219 16.62 24.32 -5.48
CA GLN A 219 15.77 25.28 -6.19
C GLN A 219 14.30 25.19 -5.74
N LYS A 220 13.77 23.96 -5.56
CA LYS A 220 12.42 23.75 -5.03
C LYS A 220 12.31 24.26 -3.59
N ALA A 221 13.28 23.95 -2.73
CA ALA A 221 13.33 24.44 -1.35
C ALA A 221 13.37 25.98 -1.31
N LEU A 222 14.18 26.61 -2.16
CA LEU A 222 14.28 28.07 -2.28
C LEU A 222 12.96 28.72 -2.68
N ALA A 223 12.18 28.10 -3.57
CA ALA A 223 10.88 28.61 -3.98
C ALA A 223 9.87 28.64 -2.82
N GLN A 224 10.00 27.74 -1.86
CA GLN A 224 9.10 27.57 -0.72
C GLN A 224 9.62 28.23 0.58
N ALA A 225 10.90 28.60 0.63
CA ALA A 225 11.55 29.09 1.84
C ALA A 225 11.07 30.49 2.28
N PRO A 226 11.01 30.75 3.60
CA PRO A 226 10.78 32.09 4.13
C PRO A 226 11.93 33.03 3.79
N LEU A 227 11.66 34.35 3.74
CA LEU A 227 12.60 35.37 3.27
C LEU A 227 13.96 35.33 3.99
N THR A 228 13.97 34.94 5.26
CA THR A 228 15.15 34.84 6.14
C THR A 228 16.13 33.74 5.73
N GLU A 229 15.65 32.70 5.04
CA GLU A 229 16.48 31.54 4.62
C GLU A 229 16.86 31.61 3.13
N LYS A 230 16.19 32.46 2.35
CA LYS A 230 16.40 32.55 0.89
C LYS A 230 17.83 32.88 0.51
N LEU A 231 18.49 33.80 1.21
CA LEU A 231 19.87 34.21 0.86
C LEU A 231 20.85 33.03 0.96
N THR A 232 20.74 32.23 2.03
CA THR A 232 21.60 31.06 2.23
C THR A 232 21.30 29.99 1.18
N LEU A 233 20.02 29.70 0.94
CA LEU A 233 19.60 28.73 -0.08
C LEU A 233 19.99 29.15 -1.51
N GLU A 234 19.97 30.44 -1.83
CA GLU A 234 20.44 30.97 -3.11
C GLU A 234 21.94 30.73 -3.33
N GLN A 235 22.76 30.90 -2.27
CA GLN A 235 24.19 30.60 -2.34
C GLN A 235 24.43 29.11 -2.57
N THR A 236 23.80 28.25 -1.76
CA THR A 236 23.91 26.79 -1.91
C THR A 236 23.40 26.31 -3.27
N TRP A 237 22.33 26.93 -3.81
CA TRP A 237 21.83 26.62 -5.14
C TRP A 237 22.84 26.96 -6.23
N ARG A 238 23.48 28.14 -6.18
CA ARG A 238 24.51 28.54 -7.16
C ARG A 238 25.73 27.63 -7.14
N GLU A 239 26.17 27.21 -5.96
CA GLU A 239 27.26 26.25 -5.80
C GLU A 239 26.89 24.89 -6.43
N ALA A 240 25.70 24.37 -6.12
CA ALA A 240 25.21 23.12 -6.70
C ALA A 240 25.03 23.21 -8.22
N GLU A 241 24.54 24.34 -8.73
CA GLU A 241 24.40 24.60 -10.17
C GLU A 241 25.76 24.65 -10.86
N MET A 242 26.76 25.32 -10.27
CA MET A 242 28.12 25.36 -10.80
C MET A 242 28.73 23.96 -10.91
N LEU A 243 28.64 23.16 -9.85
CA LEU A 243 29.10 21.76 -9.85
C LEU A 243 28.40 20.90 -10.90
N TRP A 244 27.11 21.16 -11.15
CA TRP A 244 26.38 20.49 -12.23
C TRP A 244 26.90 20.92 -13.60
N GLN A 245 27.07 22.23 -13.85
CA GLN A 245 27.56 22.74 -15.14
C GLN A 245 28.98 22.25 -15.45
N GLU A 246 29.89 22.26 -14.47
CA GLU A 246 31.26 21.75 -14.62
C GLU A 246 31.27 20.25 -14.96
N SER A 247 30.50 19.44 -14.21
CA SER A 247 30.39 18.00 -14.44
C SER A 247 29.77 17.67 -15.80
N ASN A 248 28.76 18.45 -16.22
CA ASN A 248 28.10 18.31 -17.51
C ASN A 248 29.04 18.70 -18.66
N ALA A 249 29.79 19.80 -18.52
CA ALA A 249 30.78 20.23 -19.51
C ALA A 249 31.90 19.19 -19.66
N ALA A 250 32.40 18.64 -18.55
CA ALA A 250 33.39 17.56 -18.58
C ALA A 250 32.85 16.30 -19.28
N SER A 251 31.60 15.92 -19.00
CA SER A 251 30.97 14.75 -19.65
C SER A 251 30.79 14.97 -21.15
N LYS A 252 30.35 16.17 -21.57
CA LYS A 252 30.21 16.52 -22.99
C LYS A 252 31.54 16.61 -23.73
N ALA A 253 32.61 17.03 -23.05
CA ALA A 253 33.94 17.11 -23.65
C ALA A 253 34.52 15.72 -23.99
N VAL A 254 34.06 14.67 -23.30
CA VAL A 254 34.45 13.28 -23.58
C VAL A 254 33.66 12.71 -24.75
N ALA A 255 32.47 13.24 -25.09
CA ALA A 255 31.58 13.03 -26.26
C ALA A 255 31.32 11.59 -26.77
N GLU A 256 32.08 10.60 -26.33
CA GLU A 256 31.96 9.20 -26.68
C GLU A 256 30.96 8.54 -25.75
N LEU A 257 30.15 7.66 -26.32
CA LEU A 257 29.29 6.77 -25.55
C LEU A 257 30.13 6.02 -24.53
N SER A 258 29.55 5.79 -23.34
CA SER A 258 30.22 4.92 -22.38
C SER A 258 30.51 3.56 -23.05
N PRO A 259 31.64 2.90 -22.74
CA PRO A 259 31.96 1.61 -23.33
C PRO A 259 30.86 0.57 -23.17
N ALA A 260 30.05 0.65 -22.09
CA ALA A 260 28.89 -0.20 -21.89
C ALA A 260 27.78 0.05 -22.94
N LEU A 261 27.45 1.31 -23.22
CA LEU A 261 26.42 1.68 -24.21
C LEU A 261 26.89 1.52 -25.66
N GLY A 262 28.16 1.78 -25.94
CA GLY A 262 28.75 1.64 -27.29
C GLY A 262 28.73 0.20 -27.83
N ARG A 263 28.44 -0.79 -26.98
CA ARG A 263 28.19 -2.19 -27.37
C ARG A 263 26.86 -2.39 -28.09
N PHE A 264 25.90 -1.50 -27.85
CA PHE A 264 24.51 -1.64 -28.29
C PHE A 264 24.07 -0.52 -29.23
N TYR A 265 24.67 0.66 -29.12
CA TYR A 265 24.28 1.84 -29.90
C TYR A 265 25.49 2.49 -30.57
N ASN A 266 25.29 2.95 -31.81
CA ASN A 266 26.20 3.90 -32.46
C ASN A 266 25.75 5.33 -32.17
N ASP A 267 24.45 5.55 -32.09
CA ASP A 267 23.82 6.84 -31.78
C ASP A 267 22.68 6.62 -30.79
N LEU A 268 22.97 6.87 -29.52
CA LEU A 268 22.00 6.68 -28.43
C LEU A 268 20.74 7.53 -28.63
N GLU A 269 20.85 8.77 -29.13
CA GLU A 269 19.73 9.70 -29.23
C GLU A 269 18.73 9.23 -30.28
N THR A 270 19.22 8.74 -31.42
CA THR A 270 18.34 8.28 -32.50
C THR A 270 17.90 6.82 -32.34
N GLU A 271 18.76 5.94 -31.82
CA GLU A 271 18.53 4.48 -31.83
C GLU A 271 17.79 3.95 -30.60
N SER A 272 18.02 4.52 -29.41
CA SER A 272 17.49 3.92 -28.17
C SER A 272 16.03 4.29 -27.88
N PHE A 273 15.32 3.33 -27.28
CA PHE A 273 13.92 3.41 -26.85
C PHE A 273 12.95 3.87 -27.95
N ARG A 274 13.26 3.62 -29.24
CA ARG A 274 12.41 4.08 -30.35
C ARG A 274 11.02 3.46 -30.31
N TRP A 275 10.90 2.22 -29.84
CA TRP A 275 9.63 1.51 -29.69
C TRP A 275 8.63 2.25 -28.79
N LEU A 276 9.07 3.09 -27.84
CA LEU A 276 8.17 3.90 -27.00
C LEU A 276 7.31 4.87 -27.83
N VAL A 277 7.80 5.28 -29.00
CA VAL A 277 7.16 6.30 -29.84
C VAL A 277 6.74 5.71 -31.19
N SER A 278 6.56 4.39 -31.26
CA SER A 278 6.10 3.71 -32.46
C SER A 278 4.63 4.05 -32.76
N ASP A 279 4.34 4.27 -34.03
CA ASP A 279 2.98 4.47 -34.53
C ASP A 279 2.25 3.14 -34.82
N GLN A 280 2.96 2.01 -34.68
CA GLN A 280 2.38 0.68 -34.93
C GLN A 280 1.45 0.27 -33.78
N PRO A 281 0.17 -0.06 -34.03
CA PRO A 281 -0.81 -0.38 -32.98
C PRO A 281 -0.36 -1.48 -32.00
N ASP A 282 0.24 -2.55 -32.52
CA ASP A 282 0.71 -3.67 -31.68
C ASP A 282 1.87 -3.28 -30.76
N VAL A 283 2.70 -2.31 -31.18
CA VAL A 283 3.79 -1.78 -30.36
C VAL A 283 3.25 -0.78 -29.34
N GLN A 284 2.25 0.03 -29.70
CA GLN A 284 1.55 0.91 -28.75
C GLN A 284 0.86 0.11 -27.63
N GLU A 285 0.33 -1.07 -27.95
CA GLU A 285 -0.20 -1.99 -26.97
C GLU A 285 0.89 -2.47 -25.98
N LEU A 286 2.06 -2.85 -26.49
CA LEU A 286 3.22 -3.21 -25.68
C LEU A 286 3.64 -2.05 -24.76
N VAL A 287 3.71 -0.83 -25.30
CA VAL A 287 4.04 0.39 -24.54
C VAL A 287 3.06 0.60 -23.40
N GLN A 288 1.75 0.45 -23.65
CA GLN A 288 0.76 0.62 -22.60
C GLN A 288 0.83 -0.45 -21.52
N ASP A 289 1.07 -1.71 -21.88
CA ASP A 289 1.25 -2.77 -20.87
C ASP A 289 2.47 -2.48 -19.99
N ILE A 290 3.57 -2.01 -20.58
CA ILE A 290 4.77 -1.63 -19.83
C ILE A 290 4.48 -0.45 -18.89
N ILE A 291 3.87 0.63 -19.39
CA ILE A 291 3.55 1.80 -18.58
C ILE A 291 2.59 1.44 -17.45
N ASP A 292 1.55 0.65 -17.71
CA ASP A 292 0.60 0.21 -16.69
C ASP A 292 1.27 -0.72 -15.66
N THR A 293 2.20 -1.59 -16.07
CA THR A 293 3.03 -2.38 -15.13
C THR A 293 3.94 -1.49 -14.28
N LEU A 294 4.50 -0.41 -14.83
CA LEU A 294 5.31 0.55 -14.08
C LEU A 294 4.48 1.32 -13.04
N ARG A 295 3.22 1.67 -13.35
CA ARG A 295 2.28 2.23 -12.36
C ARG A 295 2.01 1.24 -11.24
N ALA A 296 1.76 -0.01 -11.59
CA ALA A 296 1.55 -1.07 -10.62
C ALA A 296 2.78 -1.29 -9.73
N LEU A 297 4.01 -1.17 -10.27
CA LEU A 297 5.25 -1.25 -9.49
C LEU A 297 5.34 -0.13 -8.46
N ARG A 298 5.01 1.12 -8.82
CA ARG A 298 4.98 2.25 -7.87
C ARG A 298 4.02 1.98 -6.71
N CYS A 299 2.83 1.51 -7.05
CA CYS A 299 1.84 1.15 -6.05
C CYS A 299 2.36 0.02 -5.15
N ALA A 300 2.92 -1.04 -5.74
CA ALA A 300 3.45 -2.18 -5.00
C ALA A 300 4.57 -1.79 -4.02
N ASP A 301 5.48 -0.91 -4.43
CA ASP A 301 6.53 -0.38 -3.55
C ASP A 301 5.94 0.46 -2.40
N ALA A 302 4.91 1.27 -2.68
CA ALA A 302 4.23 2.04 -1.62
C ALA A 302 3.41 1.18 -0.65
N LEU A 303 2.83 0.08 -1.14
CA LEU A 303 1.95 -0.85 -0.42
C LEU A 303 2.70 -2.00 0.28
N ARG A 304 4.02 -2.02 0.19
CA ARG A 304 4.88 -2.99 0.88
C ARG A 304 4.62 -3.04 2.39
N GLN A 305 5.14 -4.07 3.04
CA GLN A 305 5.10 -4.24 4.49
C GLN A 305 5.61 -2.99 5.23
N ARG A 306 4.90 -2.61 6.28
CA ARG A 306 5.16 -1.45 7.14
C ARG A 306 4.99 -1.84 8.61
N GLY A 307 5.34 -0.91 9.50
CA GLY A 307 5.07 -1.07 10.92
C GLY A 307 5.83 -2.22 11.57
N SER A 308 5.16 -2.88 12.51
CA SER A 308 5.73 -4.00 13.28
C SER A 308 5.94 -5.29 12.47
N VAL A 309 5.36 -5.35 11.27
CA VAL A 309 5.59 -6.44 10.31
C VAL A 309 6.86 -6.16 9.50
N LEU A 310 7.22 -4.89 9.33
CA LEU A 310 8.43 -4.48 8.65
C LEU A 310 9.65 -4.64 9.55
N LYS A 311 10.72 -5.17 8.95
CA LYS A 311 12.05 -5.10 9.54
C LYS A 311 12.96 -4.30 8.63
N THR A 312 13.90 -3.57 9.23
CA THR A 312 14.97 -2.92 8.46
C THR A 312 15.79 -3.96 7.69
N SER A 313 16.63 -3.50 6.77
CA SER A 313 17.61 -4.36 6.10
C SER A 313 18.55 -5.08 7.08
N GLY A 314 18.76 -4.51 8.28
CA GLY A 314 19.50 -5.13 9.38
C GLY A 314 18.70 -6.14 10.21
N ASN A 315 17.46 -6.47 9.80
CA ASN A 315 16.52 -7.34 10.52
C ASN A 315 16.10 -6.77 11.88
N TYR A 316 16.07 -5.44 12.05
CA TYR A 316 15.58 -4.78 13.27
C TYR A 316 14.08 -4.56 13.20
N GLU A 317 13.41 -4.81 14.31
CA GLU A 317 11.98 -4.54 14.48
C GLU A 317 11.77 -3.04 14.64
N ILE A 318 10.73 -2.51 13.98
CA ILE A 318 10.29 -1.12 14.10
C ILE A 318 8.90 -1.14 14.70
N PHE A 319 8.68 -0.41 15.80
CA PHE A 319 7.36 -0.34 16.43
C PHE A 319 7.15 1.03 17.08
N ILE A 320 5.88 1.37 17.30
CA ILE A 320 5.51 2.66 17.88
C ILE A 320 5.43 2.60 19.41
N ASP A 321 5.98 3.62 20.07
CA ASP A 321 5.89 3.77 21.52
C ASP A 321 4.52 4.31 21.97
N GLN A 322 4.01 3.81 23.09
CA GLN A 322 2.68 4.19 23.59
C GLN A 322 2.66 5.52 24.35
N THR A 323 3.83 5.96 24.83
CA THR A 323 3.99 7.13 25.70
C THR A 323 4.44 8.37 24.93
N THR A 324 5.02 8.20 23.75
CA THR A 324 5.49 9.33 22.92
C THR A 324 4.94 9.33 21.50
N ALA A 325 4.38 8.21 21.04
CA ALA A 325 4.04 7.97 19.64
C ALA A 325 5.23 8.07 18.66
N ASN A 326 6.46 7.95 19.17
CA ASN A 326 7.67 7.88 18.38
C ASN A 326 7.90 6.46 17.86
N ALA A 327 8.68 6.33 16.78
CA ALA A 327 9.16 5.02 16.35
C ALA A 327 10.36 4.58 17.21
N ILE A 328 10.39 3.31 17.55
CA ILE A 328 11.49 2.63 18.22
C ILE A 328 12.09 1.61 17.26
N TYR A 329 13.40 1.68 17.07
CA TYR A 329 14.19 0.66 16.40
C TYR A 329 14.82 -0.28 17.45
N ALA A 330 14.47 -1.57 17.38
CA ALA A 330 15.06 -2.61 18.22
C ALA A 330 16.32 -3.19 17.57
N MET A 331 17.45 -2.51 17.77
CA MET A 331 18.74 -2.89 17.21
C MET A 331 19.40 -4.00 18.02
N ARG A 332 19.76 -5.10 17.36
CA ARG A 332 20.42 -6.25 17.99
C ARG A 332 21.89 -6.32 17.56
N LYS A 333 22.77 -6.62 18.51
CA LYS A 333 24.17 -6.99 18.24
C LYS A 333 24.41 -8.41 18.75
N GLY A 334 24.50 -9.35 17.83
CA GLY A 334 24.41 -10.78 18.08
C GLY A 334 23.16 -11.15 18.89
N ASP A 335 23.22 -12.29 19.57
CA ASP A 335 22.08 -12.80 20.34
C ASP A 335 21.98 -12.23 21.76
N SER A 336 22.91 -11.37 22.18
CA SER A 336 23.10 -11.01 23.60
C SER A 336 22.80 -9.55 23.94
N LYS A 337 22.71 -8.65 22.95
CA LYS A 337 22.54 -7.21 23.19
C LYS A 337 21.41 -6.66 22.34
N LEU A 338 20.49 -5.97 23.02
CA LEU A 338 19.37 -5.23 22.43
C LEU A 338 19.48 -3.76 22.84
N PHE A 339 19.43 -2.87 21.86
CA PHE A 339 19.36 -1.43 22.04
C PHE A 339 18.04 -0.95 21.46
N LEU A 340 17.31 -0.13 22.23
CA LEU A 340 16.11 0.54 21.76
C LEU A 340 16.45 1.98 21.46
N ILE A 341 16.34 2.37 20.19
CA ILE A 341 16.60 3.73 19.74
C ILE A 341 15.26 4.35 19.34
N GLU A 342 14.91 5.44 20.01
CA GLU A 342 13.70 6.20 19.72
C GLU A 342 14.01 7.32 18.73
N THR A 343 13.12 7.54 17.75
CA THR A 343 13.18 8.69 16.84
C THR A 343 11.91 9.51 16.88
N SER A 344 12.05 10.82 16.93
CA SER A 344 10.93 11.76 16.84
C SER A 344 10.50 12.06 15.39
N ASP A 345 11.18 11.47 14.39
CA ASP A 345 10.85 11.61 12.97
C ASP A 345 9.38 11.24 12.69
N PRO A 346 8.55 12.18 12.19
CA PRO A 346 7.13 11.93 11.97
C PRO A 346 6.83 10.83 10.96
N LEU A 347 7.66 10.66 9.93
CA LEU A 347 7.46 9.62 8.91
C LEU A 347 7.72 8.24 9.49
N SER A 348 8.86 8.04 10.14
CA SER A 348 9.18 6.80 10.85
C SER A 348 8.09 6.43 11.86
N ALA A 349 7.62 7.40 12.65
CA ALA A 349 6.54 7.22 13.62
C ALA A 349 5.21 6.81 12.97
N GLY A 350 4.85 7.44 11.85
CA GLY A 350 3.65 7.09 11.09
C GLY A 350 3.75 5.69 10.50
N GLU A 351 4.87 5.36 9.85
CA GLU A 351 5.12 4.05 9.26
C GLU A 351 5.08 2.94 10.31
N ALA A 352 5.64 3.20 11.50
CA ALA A 352 5.62 2.28 12.64
C ALA A 352 4.19 1.92 13.11
N ASN A 353 3.19 2.75 12.81
CA ASN A 353 1.79 2.53 13.20
C ASN A 353 0.88 2.07 12.06
N ILE A 354 1.35 2.02 10.81
CA ILE A 354 0.61 1.40 9.70
C ILE A 354 0.70 -0.12 9.86
N ALA A 355 -0.46 -0.78 9.95
CA ALA A 355 -0.55 -2.24 10.01
C ALA A 355 -0.67 -2.88 8.62
N SER A 356 -1.42 -2.24 7.73
CA SER A 356 -1.50 -2.64 6.32
C SER A 356 -1.87 -1.45 5.44
N SER A 357 -1.48 -1.56 4.17
CA SER A 357 -1.95 -0.72 3.08
C SER A 357 -2.15 -1.61 1.86
N GLU A 358 -3.35 -1.61 1.27
CA GLU A 358 -3.68 -2.46 0.12
C GLU A 358 -4.64 -1.74 -0.85
N LEU A 359 -4.78 -2.25 -2.07
CA LEU A 359 -5.88 -1.90 -2.95
C LEU A 359 -7.01 -2.91 -2.74
N ASP A 360 -8.24 -2.43 -2.55
CA ASP A 360 -9.42 -3.29 -2.58
C ASP A 360 -9.83 -3.66 -4.02
N GLN A 361 -10.84 -4.52 -4.15
CA GLN A 361 -11.33 -5.00 -5.45
C GLN A 361 -11.94 -3.88 -6.32
N ASP A 362 -12.33 -2.76 -5.71
CA ASP A 362 -12.84 -1.58 -6.41
C ASP A 362 -11.72 -0.58 -6.72
N GLY A 363 -10.46 -0.95 -6.48
CA GLY A 363 -9.28 -0.14 -6.71
C GLY A 363 -9.15 1.06 -5.75
N ASN A 364 -9.77 1.01 -4.56
CA ASN A 364 -9.55 2.02 -3.52
C ASN A 364 -8.33 1.69 -2.67
N LEU A 365 -7.63 2.73 -2.20
CA LEU A 365 -6.55 2.58 -1.24
C LEU A 365 -7.12 2.36 0.16
N ARG A 366 -6.88 1.19 0.76
CA ARG A 366 -7.30 0.84 2.11
C ARG A 366 -6.12 0.81 3.05
N VAL A 367 -6.20 1.54 4.16
CA VAL A 367 -5.11 1.66 5.14
C VAL A 367 -5.64 1.32 6.52
N SER A 368 -4.87 0.51 7.26
CA SER A 368 -5.21 0.08 8.61
C SER A 368 -4.06 0.34 9.59
N PHE A 369 -4.37 0.42 10.88
CA PHE A 369 -3.44 0.87 11.92
C PHE A 369 -3.19 -0.21 12.97
N HIS A 370 -2.00 -0.23 13.58
CA HIS A 370 -1.69 -1.15 14.66
C HIS A 370 -2.42 -0.76 15.96
N ARG A 371 -2.51 0.55 16.24
CA ARG A 371 -3.14 1.07 17.46
C ARG A 371 -3.58 2.52 17.32
N GLY A 372 -4.57 2.89 18.13
CA GLY A 372 -5.04 4.26 18.29
C GLY A 372 -5.08 4.75 19.74
N ALA A 373 -4.94 3.87 20.72
CA ALA A 373 -4.89 4.27 22.13
C ALA A 373 -3.47 4.69 22.52
N PHE A 374 -3.28 5.90 23.04
CA PHE A 374 -1.99 6.37 23.56
C PHE A 374 -2.19 6.99 24.95
N GLN A 375 -1.11 7.19 25.69
CA GLN A 375 -1.17 7.54 27.11
C GLN A 375 -1.96 8.83 27.40
N THR A 376 -1.90 9.82 26.52
CA THR A 376 -2.61 11.10 26.65
C THR A 376 -3.24 11.54 25.33
N PRO A 377 -4.27 12.41 25.36
CA PRO A 377 -4.89 12.96 24.15
C PRO A 377 -3.90 13.65 23.20
N GLU A 378 -2.88 14.33 23.73
CA GLU A 378 -1.85 15.01 22.94
C GLU A 378 -1.01 14.00 22.14
N ILE A 379 -0.68 12.86 22.74
CA ILE A 379 0.07 11.79 22.07
C ILE A 379 -0.80 11.10 21.01
N ILE A 380 -2.10 10.92 21.28
CA ILE A 380 -3.06 10.42 20.28
C ILE A 380 -3.09 11.36 19.07
N GLN A 381 -3.18 12.67 19.30
CA GLN A 381 -3.18 13.66 18.21
C GLN A 381 -1.87 13.63 17.41
N ARG A 382 -0.72 13.55 18.09
CA ARG A 382 0.58 13.42 17.43
C ARG A 382 0.65 12.15 16.58
N ALA A 383 0.22 11.00 17.11
CA ALA A 383 0.19 9.76 16.37
C ALA A 383 -0.68 9.86 15.11
N ALA A 384 -1.86 10.49 15.21
CA ALA A 384 -2.74 10.72 14.08
C ALA A 384 -2.11 11.63 13.01
N GLN A 385 -1.39 12.69 13.43
CA GLN A 385 -0.63 13.57 12.53
C GLN A 385 0.48 12.81 11.77
N CYS A 386 1.28 12.00 12.49
CA CYS A 386 2.34 11.20 11.89
C CYS A 386 1.79 10.19 10.86
N VAL A 387 0.70 9.51 11.21
CA VAL A 387 0.02 8.58 10.29
C VAL A 387 -0.54 9.31 9.07
N ALA A 388 -1.16 10.47 9.25
CA ALA A 388 -1.69 11.27 8.13
C ALA A 388 -0.60 11.64 7.11
N LEU A 389 0.62 11.98 7.56
CA LEU A 389 1.76 12.24 6.68
C LEU A 389 2.10 11.02 5.81
N VAL A 390 2.14 9.83 6.40
CA VAL A 390 2.46 8.59 5.69
C VAL A 390 1.34 8.18 4.73
N VAL A 391 0.08 8.31 5.13
CA VAL A 391 -1.05 8.08 4.23
C VAL A 391 -1.01 9.03 3.03
N ASN A 392 -0.67 10.29 3.25
CA ASN A 392 -0.51 11.27 2.17
C ASN A 392 0.64 10.92 1.21
N ASP A 393 1.72 10.32 1.71
CA ASP A 393 2.81 9.82 0.87
C ASP A 393 2.42 8.58 0.06
N ILE A 394 1.76 7.60 0.70
CA ILE A 394 1.27 6.37 0.05
C ILE A 394 0.27 6.71 -1.05
N GLN A 395 -0.72 7.57 -0.78
CA GLN A 395 -1.72 7.92 -1.79
C GLN A 395 -1.09 8.60 -3.01
N ALA A 396 0.00 9.35 -2.84
CA ALA A 396 0.71 9.97 -3.96
C ALA A 396 1.37 8.92 -4.87
N ASP A 397 1.83 7.79 -4.34
CA ASP A 397 2.33 6.69 -5.17
C ASP A 397 1.22 5.82 -5.76
N VAL A 398 0.07 5.73 -5.09
CA VAL A 398 -1.03 4.85 -5.52
C VAL A 398 -2.01 5.58 -6.43
N ILE A 399 -2.66 6.62 -5.94
CA ILE A 399 -3.72 7.34 -6.66
C ILE A 399 -3.14 8.15 -7.82
N GLU A 400 -2.09 8.94 -7.58
CA GLU A 400 -1.53 9.79 -8.64
C GLU A 400 -0.89 8.94 -9.74
N SER A 401 -0.41 7.72 -9.45
CA SER A 401 0.06 6.79 -10.47
C SER A 401 -1.00 6.44 -11.50
N PHE A 402 -2.30 6.58 -11.21
CA PHE A 402 -3.39 6.35 -12.18
C PHE A 402 -3.99 7.64 -12.75
N LYS A 403 -3.40 8.81 -12.43
CA LYS A 403 -3.79 10.07 -13.05
C LYS A 403 -3.39 10.08 -14.52
N ARG A 404 -4.35 9.84 -15.41
CA ARG A 404 -4.15 9.85 -16.86
C ARG A 404 -5.33 10.48 -17.60
N PRO A 405 -5.13 10.97 -18.84
CA PRO A 405 -6.23 11.29 -19.73
C PRO A 405 -7.05 10.03 -19.98
N LEU A 406 -8.36 10.10 -19.75
CA LEU A 406 -9.28 9.02 -20.09
C LEU A 406 -9.83 9.26 -21.50
N ASN A 407 -9.90 8.21 -22.32
CA ASN A 407 -10.66 8.27 -23.55
C ASN A 407 -12.14 8.01 -23.25
N GLU A 408 -13.05 8.57 -24.05
CA GLU A 408 -14.50 8.37 -23.88
C GLU A 408 -14.93 6.89 -23.94
N THR A 409 -14.08 6.02 -24.49
CA THR A 409 -14.31 4.58 -24.61
C THR A 409 -13.78 3.76 -23.43
N ASP A 410 -13.02 4.36 -22.51
CA ASP A 410 -12.40 3.64 -21.40
C ASP A 410 -13.42 3.46 -20.27
N ASN A 411 -14.02 2.27 -20.16
CA ASN A 411 -14.92 1.90 -19.07
C ASN A 411 -14.13 1.48 -17.81
N ILE A 412 -13.39 2.43 -17.26
CA ILE A 412 -12.53 2.27 -16.09
C ILE A 412 -12.78 3.40 -15.11
N LYS A 413 -12.45 3.16 -13.85
CA LYS A 413 -12.60 4.13 -12.77
C LYS A 413 -11.63 5.29 -12.96
N ALA A 414 -12.13 6.51 -12.80
CA ALA A 414 -11.30 7.70 -12.90
C ALA A 414 -10.43 7.86 -11.64
N TRP A 415 -9.26 8.48 -11.77
CA TRP A 415 -8.34 8.66 -10.64
C TRP A 415 -8.97 9.45 -9.47
N ASN A 416 -9.87 10.39 -9.78
CA ASN A 416 -10.62 11.18 -8.81
C ASN A 416 -11.83 10.42 -8.22
N GLU A 417 -12.07 9.18 -8.61
CA GLU A 417 -13.05 8.30 -7.97
C GLU A 417 -12.39 7.34 -6.99
N ILE A 418 -11.07 7.20 -7.04
CA ILE A 418 -10.30 6.39 -6.09
C ILE A 418 -10.45 7.01 -4.69
N ARG A 419 -10.85 6.17 -3.73
CA ARG A 419 -11.02 6.57 -2.33
C ARG A 419 -9.81 6.17 -1.50
N VAL A 420 -9.58 6.92 -0.43
CA VAL A 420 -8.69 6.53 0.68
C VAL A 420 -9.58 6.07 1.83
N LEU A 421 -9.58 4.76 2.10
CA LEU A 421 -10.38 4.11 3.12
C LEU A 421 -9.52 3.91 4.37
N LEU A 422 -9.79 4.66 5.43
CA LEU A 422 -9.08 4.55 6.71
C LEU A 422 -9.84 3.61 7.64
N GLU A 423 -9.29 2.43 7.93
CA GLU A 423 -9.92 1.49 8.84
C GLU A 423 -9.92 2.00 10.29
N GLY A 424 -11.01 1.69 11.00
CA GLY A 424 -11.06 1.81 12.45
C GLY A 424 -9.97 0.99 13.14
N VAL A 425 -9.74 1.28 14.42
CA VAL A 425 -8.81 0.53 15.26
C VAL A 425 -9.47 0.11 16.56
N ASN A 426 -9.16 -1.11 16.99
CA ASN A 426 -9.89 -1.81 18.04
C ASN A 426 -9.80 -1.17 19.43
N ASP A 427 -8.69 -0.48 19.73
CA ASP A 427 -8.38 0.08 21.04
C ASP A 427 -8.78 1.56 21.19
N ASN A 428 -9.11 2.24 20.09
CA ASN A 428 -9.62 3.61 20.08
C ASN A 428 -10.50 3.84 18.86
N VAL A 429 -11.82 3.84 19.08
CA VAL A 429 -12.80 4.01 17.99
C VAL A 429 -12.62 5.32 17.24
N ASP A 430 -12.12 6.38 17.89
CA ASP A 430 -12.02 7.74 17.35
C ASP A 430 -10.77 7.99 16.49
N PHE A 431 -9.75 7.13 16.58
CA PHE A 431 -8.44 7.39 15.98
C PHE A 431 -8.48 7.58 14.46
N ALA A 432 -9.19 6.73 13.73
CA ALA A 432 -9.28 6.84 12.27
C ALA A 432 -9.89 8.19 11.81
N GLY A 433 -10.85 8.72 12.58
CA GLY A 433 -11.43 10.04 12.33
C GLY A 433 -10.45 11.18 12.61
N LEU A 434 -9.55 11.01 13.59
CA LEU A 434 -8.46 11.98 13.82
C LEU A 434 -7.45 11.95 12.66
N VAL A 435 -7.09 10.77 12.16
CA VAL A 435 -6.22 10.63 10.98
C VAL A 435 -6.87 11.28 9.77
N GLU A 436 -8.15 11.02 9.53
CA GLU A 436 -8.94 11.65 8.45
C GLU A 436 -8.86 13.18 8.51
N ASN A 437 -9.12 13.78 9.68
CA ASN A 437 -9.08 15.23 9.84
C ASN A 437 -7.69 15.81 9.57
N ASN A 438 -6.63 15.20 10.12
CA ASN A 438 -5.26 15.66 9.88
C ASN A 438 -4.85 15.49 8.41
N LEU A 439 -5.29 14.41 7.75
CA LEU A 439 -5.03 14.19 6.32
C LEU A 439 -5.72 15.25 5.45
N LYS A 440 -6.96 15.61 5.79
CA LYS A 440 -7.73 16.67 5.12
C LYS A 440 -7.12 18.06 5.30
N GLU A 441 -6.56 18.33 6.48
CA GLU A 441 -5.80 19.56 6.73
C GLU A 441 -4.50 19.61 5.94
N LEU A 442 -3.77 18.49 5.89
CA LEU A 442 -2.51 18.34 5.18
C LEU A 442 -2.69 18.44 3.65
N ASN A 443 -3.75 17.82 3.13
CA ASN A 443 -4.05 17.78 1.71
C ASN A 443 -5.56 18.02 1.47
N PRO A 444 -5.99 19.30 1.35
CA PRO A 444 -7.38 19.65 1.16
C PRO A 444 -8.03 19.09 -0.12
N GLU A 445 -7.24 18.70 -1.12
CA GLU A 445 -7.76 18.06 -2.35
C GLU A 445 -8.37 16.69 -2.07
N LEU A 446 -7.93 16.01 -1.00
CA LEU A 446 -8.43 14.70 -0.59
C LEU A 446 -9.75 14.75 0.21
N ASN A 447 -10.30 15.94 0.49
CA ASN A 447 -11.49 16.12 1.33
C ASN A 447 -12.68 15.25 0.91
N THR A 448 -12.89 15.10 -0.39
CA THR A 448 -13.99 14.32 -0.94
C THR A 448 -13.64 12.85 -1.16
N HIS A 449 -12.39 12.44 -0.94
CA HIS A 449 -11.85 11.11 -1.29
C HIS A 449 -11.54 10.24 -0.07
N VAL A 450 -11.33 10.85 1.10
CA VAL A 450 -11.02 10.13 2.33
C VAL A 450 -12.31 9.81 3.06
N GLN A 451 -12.44 8.56 3.51
CA GLN A 451 -13.52 8.14 4.40
C GLN A 451 -13.01 7.13 5.43
N THR A 452 -13.60 7.15 6.62
CA THR A 452 -13.37 6.11 7.62
C THR A 452 -14.27 4.92 7.35
N VAL A 453 -13.74 3.71 7.51
CA VAL A 453 -14.47 2.45 7.30
C VAL A 453 -14.25 1.51 8.50
N PRO A 454 -15.13 0.53 8.71
CA PRO A 454 -14.96 -0.43 9.81
C PRO A 454 -13.69 -1.29 9.61
N SER A 455 -13.06 -1.69 10.72
CA SER A 455 -11.86 -2.50 10.69
C SER A 455 -12.16 -3.93 10.26
N MET A 456 -11.32 -4.47 9.38
CA MET A 456 -11.41 -5.86 8.93
C MET A 456 -10.24 -6.72 9.43
N GLN A 457 -9.27 -6.13 10.14
CA GLN A 457 -8.02 -6.77 10.53
C GLN A 457 -8.19 -8.05 11.36
N THR A 458 -9.08 -8.00 12.36
CA THR A 458 -9.27 -9.09 13.33
C THR A 458 -10.52 -9.90 13.05
N VAL A 459 -11.19 -9.68 11.92
CA VAL A 459 -12.42 -10.39 11.56
C VAL A 459 -12.08 -11.83 11.17
N SER A 460 -12.89 -12.80 11.61
CA SER A 460 -12.76 -14.19 11.16
C SER A 460 -13.01 -14.32 9.66
N ASP A 461 -12.34 -15.25 8.97
CA ASP A 461 -12.52 -15.43 7.50
C ASP A 461 -14.00 -15.66 7.11
N LEU A 462 -14.74 -16.39 7.96
CA LEU A 462 -16.17 -16.62 7.80
C LEU A 462 -16.97 -15.30 7.83
N GLU A 463 -16.82 -14.49 8.87
CA GLU A 463 -17.54 -13.22 9.01
C GLU A 463 -17.08 -12.20 7.95
N ARG A 464 -15.78 -12.17 7.63
CA ARG A 464 -15.22 -11.30 6.59
C ARG A 464 -15.85 -11.60 5.25
N LYS A 465 -15.90 -12.88 4.86
CA LYS A 465 -16.53 -13.31 3.62
C LYS A 465 -18.00 -12.96 3.58
N MET A 466 -18.76 -13.27 4.63
CA MET A 466 -20.19 -12.93 4.71
C MET A 466 -20.45 -11.42 4.56
N TYR A 467 -19.60 -10.59 5.16
CA TYR A 467 -19.74 -9.14 5.10
C TYR A 467 -19.48 -8.58 3.68
N PHE A 468 -18.45 -9.07 2.99
CA PHE A 468 -18.10 -8.62 1.64
C PHE A 468 -19.01 -9.21 0.55
N ASP A 469 -19.54 -10.43 0.74
CA ASP A 469 -20.49 -11.05 -0.19
C ASP A 469 -21.90 -10.41 -0.08
N ALA A 470 -22.18 -9.68 1.01
CA ALA A 470 -23.47 -9.08 1.26
C ALA A 470 -23.62 -7.69 0.60
N PRO A 471 -24.80 -7.37 0.03
CA PRO A 471 -25.05 -6.08 -0.59
C PRO A 471 -25.09 -4.94 0.43
N GLU A 472 -24.79 -3.73 -0.04
CA GLU A 472 -24.97 -2.52 0.76
C GLU A 472 -26.44 -2.34 1.19
N LEU A 473 -26.64 -1.80 2.38
CA LEU A 473 -27.98 -1.51 2.86
C LEU A 473 -28.59 -0.31 2.14
N ASP A 474 -29.54 -0.58 1.25
CA ASP A 474 -30.25 0.42 0.44
C ASP A 474 -31.56 0.92 1.08
N TRP A 475 -31.75 0.66 2.37
CA TRP A 475 -33.01 0.97 3.03
C TRP A 475 -33.27 2.47 3.13
N ASP A 476 -34.49 2.87 2.77
CA ASP A 476 -34.98 4.23 2.97
C ASP A 476 -35.19 4.58 4.46
N LEU A 477 -35.45 5.86 4.73
CA LEU A 477 -35.62 6.38 6.08
C LEU A 477 -36.79 5.70 6.83
N GLU A 478 -37.88 5.39 6.13
CA GLU A 478 -39.09 4.81 6.74
C GLU A 478 -38.84 3.35 7.14
N LYS A 479 -38.15 2.58 6.30
CA LYS A 479 -37.74 1.21 6.62
C LYS A 479 -36.76 1.18 7.79
N ARG A 480 -35.80 2.10 7.85
CA ARG A 480 -34.88 2.23 9.01
C ARG A 480 -35.64 2.49 10.31
N LYS A 481 -36.57 3.46 10.32
CA LYS A 481 -37.44 3.75 11.49
C LYS A 481 -38.30 2.55 11.88
N ALA A 482 -38.92 1.88 10.91
CA ALA A 482 -39.77 0.72 11.16
C ALA A 482 -39.00 -0.43 11.80
N VAL A 483 -37.76 -0.67 11.37
CA VAL A 483 -36.90 -1.69 11.99
C VAL A 483 -36.44 -1.27 13.38
N LEU A 484 -36.04 -0.02 13.59
CA LEU A 484 -35.70 0.47 14.93
C LEU A 484 -36.87 0.36 15.91
N ALA A 485 -38.11 0.62 15.48
CA ALA A 485 -39.29 0.45 16.33
C ALA A 485 -39.49 -1.02 16.77
N LYS A 486 -39.16 -1.99 15.91
CA LYS A 486 -39.20 -3.42 16.29
C LYS A 486 -38.08 -3.78 17.27
N ILE A 487 -36.89 -3.22 17.07
CA ILE A 487 -35.73 -3.40 17.96
C ILE A 487 -36.00 -2.77 19.33
N GLU A 488 -36.60 -1.59 19.39
CA GLU A 488 -37.00 -0.91 20.63
C GLU A 488 -38.00 -1.76 21.43
N LYS A 489 -39.00 -2.36 20.75
CA LYS A 489 -39.94 -3.30 21.37
C LYS A 489 -39.27 -4.56 21.96
N SER A 490 -38.09 -4.94 21.45
CA SER A 490 -37.29 -6.04 22.03
C SER A 490 -36.53 -5.63 23.30
N GLY A 491 -36.59 -4.35 23.70
CA GLY A 491 -35.97 -3.80 24.89
C GLY A 491 -34.61 -3.14 24.65
N HIS A 492 -34.16 -2.97 23.40
CA HIS A 492 -32.90 -2.29 23.10
C HIS A 492 -33.10 -0.76 23.06
N ASN A 493 -32.18 0.00 23.66
CA ASN A 493 -32.25 1.45 23.67
C ASN A 493 -31.82 2.02 22.31
N ILE A 494 -32.77 2.58 21.56
CA ILE A 494 -32.51 3.15 20.23
C ILE A 494 -32.23 4.66 20.24
N SER A 495 -32.31 5.33 21.40
CA SER A 495 -32.28 6.81 21.47
C SER A 495 -30.99 7.48 20.99
N LYS A 496 -29.89 6.72 20.85
CA LYS A 496 -28.60 7.20 20.34
C LYS A 496 -28.42 6.98 18.82
N ILE A 497 -29.27 6.15 18.21
CA ILE A 497 -29.06 5.71 16.83
C ILE A 497 -29.34 6.84 15.86
N ASP A 498 -28.28 7.35 15.24
CA ASP A 498 -28.37 8.22 14.08
C ASP A 498 -28.84 7.40 12.87
N LEU A 499 -29.94 7.82 12.24
CA LEU A 499 -30.58 7.07 11.14
C LEU A 499 -29.71 6.98 9.89
N PHE A 500 -28.74 7.87 9.72
CA PHE A 500 -27.81 7.83 8.59
C PHE A 500 -26.52 7.12 9.00
N LYS A 501 -25.82 7.66 10.00
CA LYS A 501 -24.50 7.15 10.43
C LYS A 501 -24.57 5.79 11.10
N GLY A 502 -25.66 5.49 11.82
CA GLY A 502 -25.85 4.19 12.45
C GLY A 502 -26.09 3.07 11.43
N PHE A 503 -26.61 3.37 10.25
CA PHE A 503 -26.84 2.38 9.20
C PHE A 503 -25.74 2.36 8.13
N GLU A 504 -24.75 3.25 8.24
CA GLU A 504 -23.58 3.27 7.39
C GLU A 504 -22.75 1.98 7.60
N HIS A 505 -22.35 1.36 6.48
CA HIS A 505 -21.64 0.07 6.46
C HIS A 505 -22.40 -1.12 7.06
N VAL A 506 -23.66 -0.97 7.47
CA VAL A 506 -24.49 -2.10 7.85
C VAL A 506 -24.82 -2.91 6.60
N ARG A 507 -24.84 -4.24 6.72
CA ARG A 507 -25.18 -5.17 5.64
C ARG A 507 -26.40 -6.00 6.02
N VAL A 508 -27.22 -6.37 5.02
CA VAL A 508 -28.24 -7.42 5.18
C VAL A 508 -27.65 -8.71 4.65
N VAL A 509 -27.52 -9.70 5.53
CA VAL A 509 -26.97 -11.01 5.19
C VAL A 509 -28.12 -12.02 5.15
N THR A 510 -28.17 -12.79 4.08
CA THR A 510 -29.04 -13.98 3.99
C THR A 510 -28.23 -15.22 4.35
N LEU A 511 -28.73 -16.02 5.28
CA LEU A 511 -28.10 -17.27 5.68
C LEU A 511 -29.03 -18.44 5.37
N GLU A 512 -28.45 -19.49 4.80
CA GLU A 512 -29.13 -20.78 4.64
C GLU A 512 -29.22 -21.52 5.99
N GLY A 513 -30.22 -22.38 6.14
CA GLY A 513 -30.34 -23.26 7.31
C GLY A 513 -29.15 -24.20 7.45
N GLY A 514 -28.70 -24.42 8.70
CA GLY A 514 -27.56 -25.28 9.04
C GLY A 514 -26.19 -24.62 8.90
N LYS A 515 -26.11 -23.34 8.54
CA LYS A 515 -24.86 -22.58 8.45
C LYS A 515 -24.45 -22.01 9.81
N THR A 516 -23.15 -21.86 10.01
CA THR A 516 -22.58 -21.16 11.16
C THR A 516 -22.56 -19.66 10.87
N LEU A 517 -23.07 -18.86 11.81
CA LEU A 517 -22.97 -17.40 11.80
C LEU A 517 -21.79 -16.92 12.66
N ILE A 518 -21.64 -17.50 13.85
CA ILE A 518 -20.58 -17.15 14.81
C ILE A 518 -19.88 -18.44 15.23
N GLU A 519 -18.55 -18.43 15.17
CA GLU A 519 -17.72 -19.47 15.76
C GLU A 519 -17.25 -19.03 17.16
N ALA A 520 -17.27 -19.94 18.13
CA ALA A 520 -16.75 -19.62 19.45
C ALA A 520 -15.22 -19.46 19.44
N ASN A 521 -14.69 -18.62 20.34
CA ASN A 521 -13.26 -18.27 20.44
C ASN A 521 -12.68 -17.54 19.21
N THR A 522 -13.52 -16.99 18.34
CA THR A 522 -13.07 -16.04 17.31
C THR A 522 -13.26 -14.60 17.81
N PRO A 523 -12.56 -13.60 17.24
CA PRO A 523 -12.74 -12.21 17.63
C PRO A 523 -14.16 -11.71 17.37
N ALA A 524 -14.66 -10.82 18.23
CA ALA A 524 -15.99 -10.24 18.09
C ALA A 524 -15.97 -8.92 17.29
N SER A 525 -16.16 -9.01 15.97
CA SER A 525 -16.10 -7.84 15.08
C SER A 525 -17.46 -7.31 14.62
N PHE A 526 -18.55 -8.04 14.86
CA PHE A 526 -19.90 -7.65 14.44
C PHE A 526 -20.95 -7.90 15.52
N VAL A 527 -22.03 -7.11 15.48
CA VAL A 527 -23.29 -7.38 16.16
C VAL A 527 -24.36 -7.72 15.13
N TYR A 528 -25.22 -8.68 15.45
CA TYR A 528 -26.22 -9.20 14.55
C TYR A 528 -27.63 -8.89 15.04
N ILE A 529 -28.55 -8.49 14.15
CA ILE A 529 -29.99 -8.39 14.45
C ILE A 529 -30.75 -9.36 13.55
N PRO A 530 -31.28 -10.49 14.07
CA PRO A 530 -32.10 -11.39 13.26
C PRO A 530 -33.43 -10.74 12.90
N LEU A 531 -33.81 -10.76 11.61
CA LEU A 531 -35.07 -10.18 11.13
C LEU A 531 -36.25 -11.17 11.25
N SER A 532 -35.96 -12.45 11.47
CA SER A 532 -36.93 -13.53 11.67
C SER A 532 -36.38 -14.57 12.65
N GLU A 533 -37.19 -15.56 13.02
CA GLU A 533 -36.72 -16.70 13.81
C GLU A 533 -35.74 -17.54 12.99
N GLY A 534 -34.89 -18.32 13.66
CA GLY A 534 -33.99 -19.26 12.99
C GLY A 534 -32.57 -19.35 13.55
N LEU A 535 -32.18 -18.59 14.57
CA LEU A 535 -30.85 -18.71 15.19
C LEU A 535 -30.90 -19.57 16.45
N MET A 536 -29.88 -20.40 16.62
CA MET A 536 -29.62 -21.22 17.80
C MET A 536 -28.24 -20.90 18.36
N ILE A 537 -28.16 -20.56 19.65
CA ILE A 537 -26.89 -20.32 20.36
C ILE A 537 -26.47 -21.58 21.09
N HIS A 538 -25.19 -21.95 20.96
CA HIS A 538 -24.51 -23.03 21.67
C HIS A 538 -23.40 -22.42 22.57
N PRO A 539 -23.69 -22.12 23.84
CA PRO A 539 -22.74 -21.46 24.74
C PRO A 539 -21.58 -22.37 25.15
N LEU A 540 -20.37 -21.81 25.32
CA LEU A 540 -19.22 -22.58 25.82
C LEU A 540 -19.32 -22.94 27.30
N GLY A 541 -20.10 -22.19 28.09
CA GLY A 541 -20.14 -22.30 29.56
C GLY A 541 -20.94 -23.49 30.12
N GLY A 542 -21.21 -24.53 29.33
CA GLY A 542 -21.99 -25.70 29.76
C GLY A 542 -23.50 -25.46 29.91
N TYR A 543 -24.00 -24.32 29.44
CA TYR A 543 -25.44 -24.03 29.38
C TYR A 543 -26.09 -24.75 28.19
N PRO A 544 -27.37 -25.15 28.30
CA PRO A 544 -28.07 -25.76 27.18
C PRO A 544 -28.22 -24.76 26.01
N PRO A 545 -28.22 -25.24 24.75
CA PRO A 545 -28.51 -24.40 23.60
C PRO A 545 -29.90 -23.76 23.68
N PHE A 546 -30.06 -22.57 23.12
CA PHE A 546 -31.34 -21.86 23.10
C PHE A 546 -31.53 -21.01 21.83
N ALA A 547 -32.80 -20.83 21.45
CA ALA A 547 -33.18 -20.06 20.28
C ALA A 547 -33.11 -18.54 20.56
N VAL A 548 -32.65 -17.77 19.56
CA VAL A 548 -32.62 -16.30 19.62
C VAL A 548 -33.95 -15.76 19.11
N LYS A 549 -34.51 -14.80 19.86
CA LYS A 549 -35.72 -14.10 19.42
C LYS A 549 -35.38 -13.09 18.31
N PRO A 550 -36.27 -12.88 17.33
CA PRO A 550 -36.10 -11.84 16.31
C PRO A 550 -35.95 -10.45 16.94
N TRP A 551 -35.28 -9.54 16.23
CA TRP A 551 -35.06 -8.13 16.58
C TRP A 551 -34.13 -7.87 17.78
N MET A 552 -33.74 -8.92 18.51
CA MET A 552 -32.83 -8.80 19.66
C MET A 552 -31.37 -8.83 19.20
N PRO A 553 -30.52 -7.87 19.63
CA PRO A 553 -29.11 -7.88 19.30
C PRO A 553 -28.39 -9.13 19.81
N LEU A 554 -27.54 -9.69 18.95
CA LEU A 554 -26.75 -10.90 19.19
C LEU A 554 -25.26 -10.62 18.97
N GLY A 555 -24.41 -11.23 19.80
CA GLY A 555 -22.96 -11.10 19.70
C GLY A 555 -22.40 -9.79 20.27
N ASN A 556 -23.26 -8.92 20.79
CA ASN A 556 -22.92 -7.65 21.44
C ASN A 556 -22.02 -7.83 22.68
N THR A 557 -22.11 -8.94 23.42
CA THR A 557 -21.27 -9.17 24.62
C THR A 557 -19.78 -9.11 24.30
N GLY A 558 -19.32 -9.82 23.26
CA GLY A 558 -17.92 -9.81 22.85
C GLY A 558 -17.47 -8.43 22.37
N VAL A 559 -18.32 -7.76 21.57
CA VAL A 559 -18.08 -6.41 21.05
C VAL A 559 -17.93 -5.38 22.17
N VAL A 560 -18.87 -5.33 23.11
CA VAL A 560 -18.88 -4.37 24.22
C VAL A 560 -17.77 -4.64 25.22
N ARG A 561 -17.47 -5.92 25.47
CA ARG A 561 -16.40 -6.32 26.40
C ARG A 561 -15.00 -6.16 25.79
N GLY A 562 -14.88 -6.17 24.45
CA GLY A 562 -13.60 -6.28 23.77
C GLY A 562 -12.96 -7.67 23.93
N ALA A 563 -13.77 -8.73 23.82
CA ALA A 563 -13.32 -10.12 23.99
C ALA A 563 -13.86 -11.03 22.89
N ASP A 564 -13.26 -12.22 22.76
CA ASP A 564 -13.67 -13.24 21.80
C ASP A 564 -15.11 -13.74 22.04
N ARG A 565 -15.67 -14.35 21.00
CA ARG A 565 -17.01 -14.95 21.00
C ARG A 565 -17.07 -16.08 22.03
N ASN A 566 -18.09 -16.05 22.89
CA ASN A 566 -18.29 -17.01 23.98
C ASN A 566 -19.28 -18.14 23.64
N ALA A 567 -19.74 -18.21 22.39
CA ALA A 567 -20.71 -19.18 21.91
C ALA A 567 -20.58 -19.39 20.40
N THR A 568 -20.98 -20.56 19.94
CA THR A 568 -21.20 -20.82 18.51
C THR A 568 -22.67 -20.52 18.19
N VAL A 569 -22.95 -19.88 17.07
CA VAL A 569 -24.33 -19.59 16.62
C VAL A 569 -24.55 -20.20 15.25
N THR A 570 -25.61 -21.00 15.13
CA THR A 570 -25.99 -21.68 13.89
C THR A 570 -27.41 -21.32 13.49
N THR A 571 -27.70 -21.35 12.20
CA THR A 571 -29.06 -21.22 11.67
C THR A 571 -29.79 -22.57 11.65
N THR A 572 -31.09 -22.57 11.92
CA THR A 572 -31.97 -23.76 11.81
C THR A 572 -32.83 -23.72 10.55
N GLN A 573 -33.00 -22.54 9.94
CA GLN A 573 -33.75 -22.31 8.70
C GLN A 573 -33.14 -21.13 7.94
N ASN A 574 -33.59 -20.93 6.70
CA ASN A 574 -33.17 -19.77 5.92
C ASN A 574 -33.70 -18.49 6.56
N MET A 575 -32.85 -17.47 6.69
CA MET A 575 -33.24 -16.20 7.31
C MET A 575 -32.36 -15.03 6.89
N GLU A 576 -32.85 -13.82 7.16
CA GLU A 576 -32.10 -12.58 6.99
C GLU A 576 -31.73 -11.98 8.35
N LEU A 577 -30.59 -11.27 8.39
CA LEU A 577 -30.15 -10.53 9.55
C LEU A 577 -29.42 -9.25 9.14
N LEU A 578 -29.41 -8.26 10.05
CA LEU A 578 -28.48 -7.14 9.96
C LEU A 578 -27.14 -7.56 10.54
N MET A 579 -26.07 -7.26 9.81
CA MET A 579 -24.68 -7.39 10.26
C MET A 579 -24.11 -5.99 10.46
N ILE A 580 -23.88 -5.62 11.72
CA ILE A 580 -23.48 -4.28 12.14
C ILE A 580 -22.00 -4.34 12.57
N PRO A 581 -21.09 -3.62 11.91
CA PRO A 581 -19.68 -3.56 12.32
C PRO A 581 -19.52 -3.04 13.75
N LYS A 582 -18.52 -3.57 14.47
CA LYS A 582 -18.21 -3.23 15.86
C LYS A 582 -18.12 -1.72 16.09
N GLU A 583 -17.40 -1.00 15.24
CA GLU A 583 -17.20 0.45 15.36
C GLU A 583 -18.51 1.21 15.20
N THR A 584 -19.29 0.87 14.16
CA THR A 584 -20.62 1.43 13.94
C THR A 584 -21.52 1.16 15.14
N PHE A 585 -21.50 -0.06 15.68
CA PHE A 585 -22.28 -0.42 16.85
C PHE A 585 -21.87 0.40 18.08
N LEU A 586 -20.59 0.44 18.42
CA LEU A 586 -20.10 1.14 19.61
C LEU A 586 -20.33 2.65 19.54
N ARG A 587 -20.15 3.26 18.37
CA ARG A 587 -20.37 4.70 18.16
C ARG A 587 -21.84 5.06 18.20
N TRP A 588 -22.67 4.38 17.42
CA TRP A 588 -24.03 4.84 17.11
C TRP A 588 -25.14 4.01 17.75
N TRP A 589 -24.93 2.71 17.99
CA TRP A 589 -25.97 1.81 18.52
C TRP A 589 -25.88 1.54 20.02
N HIS A 590 -24.68 1.62 20.58
CA HIS A 590 -24.45 1.27 21.98
C HIS A 590 -24.78 2.44 22.90
N LYS A 591 -25.90 2.29 23.61
CA LYS A 591 -26.28 3.11 24.77
C LYS A 591 -26.97 2.22 25.81
N PRO A 592 -26.30 1.83 26.90
CA PRO A 592 -27.00 1.17 28.00
C PRO A 592 -27.99 2.14 28.64
N PHE A 593 -29.07 1.61 29.21
CA PHE A 593 -29.95 2.42 30.05
C PHE A 593 -29.21 2.82 31.33
N TYR A 594 -29.31 4.09 31.71
CA TYR A 594 -29.04 4.48 33.08
C TYR A 594 -30.11 3.90 34.01
N LEU A 595 -29.78 3.71 35.28
CA LEU A 595 -30.67 3.06 36.26
C LEU A 595 -32.09 3.66 36.27
N GLN A 596 -32.20 4.99 36.22
CA GLN A 596 -33.50 5.67 36.23
C GLN A 596 -34.30 5.46 34.93
N GLU A 597 -33.62 5.47 33.77
CA GLU A 597 -34.26 5.16 32.49
C GLU A 597 -34.77 3.71 32.49
N PHE A 598 -33.99 2.76 33.01
CA PHE A 598 -34.40 1.36 33.12
C PHE A 598 -35.59 1.17 34.07
N ILE A 599 -35.60 1.84 35.23
CA ILE A 599 -36.73 1.80 36.16
C ILE A 599 -38.00 2.35 35.50
N HIS A 600 -37.88 3.42 34.70
CA HIS A 600 -39.02 3.96 33.96
C HIS A 600 -39.58 2.93 32.97
N GLN A 601 -38.71 2.30 32.16
CA GLN A 601 -39.09 1.25 31.21
C GLN A 601 -39.80 0.06 31.90
N LEU A 602 -39.32 -0.37 33.07
CA LEU A 602 -39.96 -1.44 33.84
C LEU A 602 -41.38 -1.07 34.32
N ARG A 603 -41.62 0.19 34.67
CA ARG A 603 -42.95 0.67 35.08
C ARG A 603 -43.93 0.68 33.91
N ASP A 604 -43.45 1.04 32.72
CA ASP A 604 -44.26 1.03 31.50
C ASP A 604 -44.63 -0.41 31.11
N LEU A 605 -43.70 -1.36 31.27
CA LEU A 605 -43.97 -2.80 31.09
C LEU A 605 -44.94 -3.38 32.13
N SER A 606 -45.00 -2.78 33.33
CA SER A 606 -45.88 -3.23 34.43
C SER A 606 -47.27 -2.58 34.39
N SER A 607 -47.50 -1.63 33.47
CA SER A 607 -48.78 -0.95 33.33
C SER A 607 -49.78 -1.83 32.56
N PRO A 608 -51.04 -1.96 32.99
CA PRO A 608 -52.02 -2.92 32.44
C PRO A 608 -52.42 -2.71 30.97
N ASN A 609 -51.88 -1.68 30.30
CA ASN A 609 -52.06 -1.41 28.88
C ASN A 609 -50.81 -1.74 28.02
N GLY A 610 -49.75 -2.32 28.60
CA GLY A 610 -48.55 -2.72 27.86
C GLY A 610 -48.73 -4.08 27.16
N SER A 611 -49.32 -4.10 25.98
CA SER A 611 -49.34 -5.30 25.11
C SER A 611 -48.02 -5.41 24.33
N LEU A 612 -47.34 -6.55 24.48
CA LEU A 612 -46.29 -7.03 23.56
C LEU A 612 -46.84 -7.23 22.15
#